data_AF-A0AA36N1Z3-F1
#
_entry.id   AF-A0AA36N1Z3-F1
#
_cell.length_a   1.000
_cell.length_b   1.000
_cell.length_c   1.000
_cell.angle_alpha   90.00
_cell.angle_beta   90.00
_cell.angle_gamma   90.00
#
_symmetry.space_group_name_H-M   'P 1'
#
loop_
_entity.id
_entity.type
_entity.pdbx_description
1 polymer ?
#
loop_
_entity_poly.entity_id
_entity_poly.type
_entity_poly.pdbx_seq_one_letter_code
_entity_poly.pdbx_strand_id
1 'polypeptide(L)'
;MQVGAPTEGIAIEVKQDASPAAAKAFHQINRWERCFEVAATLITGIIFIAKLLEPLSIFIGSCALVWLSWFFFQLWRHGAWILFVWGVRIDQPNVQKSFLLPSVFAVLALVFICVGCAVANQEIRFDNWHLWLIFFLYPFYGVLQHVMLQSFLMRNLSWCVTGSDERSVLDAFLNEPKLLSLLAVAACVVVSATAFAFVHWPDPWLMAATGAMGVPWAIEYLLHRNVLPLGLYHGFLGTLFYFWFMGRDPLHGMF
;
A
#
# COMPACT_ATOMS: atom_id res chain seq x y z
N MET A 1 75.70 -23.46 -11.25
CA MET A 1 75.00 -24.09 -12.41
C MET A 1 73.73 -24.74 -11.86
N GLN A 2 72.62 -24.72 -12.63
CA GLN A 2 71.18 -24.78 -12.24
C GLN A 2 70.65 -23.42 -11.76
N VAL A 3 69.86 -22.61 -12.49
CA VAL A 3 68.78 -22.72 -13.52
C VAL A 3 67.38 -23.03 -12.96
N GLY A 4 66.45 -22.06 -13.14
CA GLY A 4 64.98 -22.22 -13.21
C GLY A 4 64.21 -21.64 -12.01
N ALA A 5 63.15 -20.83 -12.14
CA ALA A 5 62.39 -20.28 -13.27
C ALA A 5 61.55 -19.06 -12.78
N PRO A 6 61.17 -18.11 -13.65
CA PRO A 6 60.27 -17.01 -13.28
C PRO A 6 58.80 -17.44 -13.39
N THR A 7 58.04 -17.26 -12.32
CA THR A 7 56.58 -17.42 -12.31
C THR A 7 55.93 -16.24 -13.04
N GLU A 8 55.43 -16.47 -14.25
CA GLU A 8 54.57 -15.54 -14.97
C GLU A 8 53.24 -15.39 -14.22
N GLY A 9 53.09 -14.25 -13.54
CA GLY A 9 51.83 -13.82 -12.95
C GLY A 9 50.86 -13.42 -14.06
N ILE A 10 49.82 -14.22 -14.28
CA ILE A 10 48.68 -13.86 -15.12
C ILE A 10 47.97 -12.69 -14.42
N ALA A 11 48.24 -11.47 -14.86
CA ALA A 11 47.46 -10.31 -14.48
C ALA A 11 46.07 -10.46 -15.11
N ILE A 12 45.11 -10.93 -14.31
CA ILE A 12 43.69 -10.85 -14.67
C ILE A 12 43.33 -9.37 -14.65
N GLU A 13 43.28 -8.78 -15.83
CA GLU A 13 42.77 -7.43 -16.05
C GLU A 13 41.28 -7.43 -15.69
N VAL A 14 40.98 -7.13 -14.42
CA VAL A 14 39.61 -6.89 -13.96
C VAL A 14 39.15 -5.64 -14.66
N LYS A 15 38.33 -5.84 -15.70
CA LYS A 15 37.74 -4.79 -16.53
C LYS A 15 36.92 -3.86 -15.64
N GLN A 16 37.55 -2.79 -15.17
CA GLN A 16 36.89 -1.75 -14.39
C GLN A 16 35.87 -1.04 -15.27
N ASP A 17 34.64 -1.06 -14.76
CA ASP A 17 33.73 0.07 -14.72
C ASP A 17 33.08 0.43 -16.05
N ALA A 18 32.00 -0.31 -16.36
CA ALA A 18 30.82 0.34 -16.89
C ALA A 18 30.53 1.56 -16.01
N SER A 19 30.57 2.76 -16.61
CA SER A 19 30.33 4.03 -15.93
C SER A 19 29.18 3.91 -14.92
N PRO A 20 29.32 4.40 -13.68
CA PRO A 20 28.23 4.44 -12.69
C PRO A 20 26.96 5.12 -13.24
N ALA A 21 27.09 5.98 -14.27
CA ALA A 21 25.97 6.60 -14.96
C ALA A 21 25.19 5.62 -15.88
N ALA A 22 25.87 4.63 -16.48
CA ALA A 22 25.23 3.58 -17.28
C ALA A 22 24.51 2.54 -16.39
N ALA A 23 25.04 2.28 -15.18
CA ALA A 23 24.37 1.48 -14.16
C ALA A 23 23.24 2.23 -13.42
N LYS A 24 23.18 3.56 -13.52
CA LYS A 24 22.08 4.40 -12.98
C LYS A 24 20.96 4.68 -13.97
N ALA A 25 21.06 4.23 -15.22
CA ALA A 25 19.94 4.26 -16.16
C ALA A 25 18.80 3.28 -15.78
N PHE A 26 18.86 2.69 -14.58
CA PHE A 26 17.90 1.72 -14.10
C PHE A 26 16.59 2.38 -13.69
N HIS A 27 15.60 2.16 -14.58
CA HIS A 27 14.20 1.89 -14.28
C HIS A 27 13.49 3.07 -13.59
N GLN A 28 13.00 4.02 -14.38
CA GLN A 28 11.93 4.90 -13.95
C GLN A 28 10.62 4.39 -14.56
N ILE A 29 9.54 4.44 -13.77
CA ILE A 29 8.20 4.21 -14.30
C ILE A 29 7.85 5.35 -15.27
N ASN A 30 7.38 4.98 -16.46
CA ASN A 30 7.02 5.92 -17.51
C ASN A 30 5.86 6.81 -17.08
N ARG A 31 5.80 8.06 -17.58
CA ARG A 31 4.72 9.00 -17.22
C ARG A 31 3.32 8.44 -17.51
N TRP A 32 3.15 7.74 -18.63
CA TRP A 32 1.86 7.15 -18.99
C TRP A 32 1.45 6.02 -18.04
N GLU A 33 2.40 5.21 -17.53
CA GLU A 33 2.15 4.14 -16.56
C GLU A 33 1.64 4.74 -15.23
N ARG A 34 2.22 5.87 -14.80
CA ARG A 34 1.75 6.63 -13.63
C ARG A 34 0.35 7.19 -13.81
N CYS A 35 0.08 7.79 -14.98
CA CYS A 35 -1.25 8.30 -15.30
C CYS A 35 -2.27 7.17 -15.31
N PHE A 36 -1.93 6.01 -15.87
CA PHE A 36 -2.78 4.82 -15.84
C PHE A 36 -3.06 4.36 -14.41
N GLU A 37 -2.02 4.19 -13.59
CA GLU A 37 -2.12 3.80 -12.18
C GLU A 37 -3.10 4.69 -11.40
N VAL A 38 -2.95 6.03 -11.52
CA VAL A 38 -3.84 7.00 -10.87
C VAL A 38 -5.26 6.91 -11.43
N ALA A 39 -5.41 6.96 -12.75
CA ALA A 39 -6.72 6.97 -13.40
C ALA A 39 -7.50 5.68 -13.11
N ALA A 40 -6.87 4.51 -13.26
CA ALA A 40 -7.48 3.22 -12.98
C ALA A 40 -7.88 3.06 -11.50
N THR A 41 -7.07 3.59 -10.58
CA THR A 41 -7.41 3.60 -9.14
C THR A 41 -8.66 4.44 -8.87
N LEU A 42 -8.71 5.66 -9.41
CA LEU A 42 -9.87 6.55 -9.24
C LEU A 42 -11.13 5.96 -9.88
N ILE A 43 -11.02 5.43 -11.11
CA ILE A 43 -12.13 4.77 -11.81
C ILE A 43 -12.63 3.56 -11.01
N THR A 44 -11.74 2.74 -10.45
CA THR A 44 -12.13 1.60 -9.61
C THR A 44 -12.93 2.06 -8.39
N GLY A 45 -12.47 3.12 -7.72
CA GLY A 45 -13.20 3.71 -6.59
C GLY A 45 -14.57 4.26 -6.99
N ILE A 46 -14.68 4.94 -8.13
CA ILE A 46 -15.94 5.47 -8.65
C ILE A 46 -16.92 4.34 -8.99
N ILE A 47 -16.46 3.29 -9.71
CA ILE A 47 -17.28 2.12 -10.05
C ILE A 47 -17.81 1.45 -8.78
N PHE A 48 -16.96 1.34 -7.74
CA PHE A 48 -17.35 0.78 -6.45
C PHE A 48 -18.43 1.61 -5.76
N ILE A 49 -18.20 2.91 -5.60
CA ILE A 49 -19.12 3.83 -4.91
C ILE A 49 -20.47 3.93 -5.63
N ALA A 50 -20.44 4.05 -6.96
CA ALA A 50 -21.64 4.15 -7.78
C ALA A 50 -22.35 2.81 -8.01
N LYS A 51 -21.81 1.71 -7.46
CA LYS A 51 -22.35 0.34 -7.61
C LYS A 51 -22.63 -0.03 -9.06
N LEU A 52 -21.72 0.32 -9.97
CA LEU A 52 -21.92 0.11 -11.40
C LEU A 52 -21.75 -1.37 -11.83
N LEU A 53 -21.19 -2.21 -10.95
CA LEU A 53 -21.02 -3.64 -11.16
C LEU A 53 -21.62 -4.42 -9.97
N GLU A 54 -22.79 -4.99 -10.17
CA GLU A 54 -23.47 -5.87 -9.21
C GLU A 54 -23.67 -7.28 -9.83
N PRO A 55 -23.65 -8.36 -9.02
CA PRO A 55 -23.34 -8.39 -7.58
C PRO A 55 -21.87 -8.07 -7.28
N LEU A 56 -21.55 -7.82 -6.00
CA LEU A 56 -20.21 -7.41 -5.56
C LEU A 56 -19.11 -8.40 -6.00
N SER A 57 -19.42 -9.69 -6.15
CA SER A 57 -18.49 -10.69 -6.69
C SER A 57 -18.04 -10.39 -8.13
N ILE A 58 -18.93 -9.88 -9.00
CA ILE A 58 -18.58 -9.47 -10.37
C ILE A 58 -17.62 -8.28 -10.33
N PHE A 59 -17.87 -7.29 -9.47
CA PHE A 59 -16.96 -6.17 -9.26
C PHE A 59 -15.57 -6.65 -8.81
N ILE A 60 -15.50 -7.47 -7.75
CA ILE A 60 -14.25 -7.98 -7.20
C ILE A 60 -13.49 -8.81 -8.25
N GLY A 61 -14.18 -9.70 -8.96
CA GLY A 61 -13.59 -10.53 -10.02
C GLY A 61 -13.04 -9.69 -11.18
N SER A 62 -13.79 -8.69 -11.63
CA SER A 62 -13.36 -7.77 -12.70
C SER A 62 -12.15 -6.95 -12.27
N CYS A 63 -12.16 -6.40 -11.05
CA CYS A 63 -11.03 -5.67 -10.49
C CYS A 63 -9.80 -6.57 -10.36
N ALA A 64 -9.95 -7.79 -9.83
CA ALA A 64 -8.85 -8.74 -9.71
C ALA A 64 -8.23 -9.04 -11.08
N LEU A 65 -9.04 -9.28 -12.12
CA LEU A 65 -8.54 -9.53 -13.46
C LEU A 65 -7.73 -8.34 -14.01
N VAL A 66 -8.27 -7.11 -13.90
CA VAL A 66 -7.59 -5.89 -14.39
C VAL A 66 -6.28 -5.67 -13.65
N TRP A 67 -6.30 -5.72 -12.32
CA TRP A 67 -5.12 -5.43 -11.50
C TRP A 67 -4.06 -6.53 -11.57
N LEU A 68 -4.44 -7.81 -11.68
CA LEU A 68 -3.51 -8.89 -11.95
C LEU A 68 -2.87 -8.74 -13.34
N SER A 69 -3.65 -8.37 -14.35
CA SER A 69 -3.12 -8.12 -15.69
C SER A 69 -2.09 -6.97 -15.68
N TRP A 70 -2.42 -5.87 -14.98
CA TRP A 70 -1.48 -4.75 -14.78
C TRP A 70 -0.23 -5.16 -14.01
N PHE A 71 -0.39 -5.94 -12.93
CA PHE A 71 0.70 -6.49 -12.13
C PHE A 71 1.67 -7.30 -12.99
N PHE A 72 1.17 -8.28 -13.75
CA PHE A 72 2.03 -9.12 -14.59
C PHE A 72 2.67 -8.34 -15.73
N PHE A 73 1.94 -7.40 -16.34
CA PHE A 73 2.49 -6.50 -17.35
C PHE A 73 3.67 -5.69 -16.81
N GLN A 74 3.53 -5.09 -15.62
CA GLN A 74 4.59 -4.30 -15.00
C GLN A 74 5.75 -5.16 -14.52
N LEU A 75 5.47 -6.35 -13.97
CA LEU A 75 6.51 -7.31 -13.58
C LEU A 75 7.33 -7.79 -14.79
N TRP A 76 6.69 -7.99 -15.94
CA TRP A 76 7.37 -8.35 -17.18
C TRP A 76 8.26 -7.22 -17.71
N ARG A 77 7.82 -5.96 -17.61
CA ARG A 77 8.59 -4.80 -18.09
C ARG A 77 9.74 -4.40 -17.17
N HIS A 78 9.50 -4.39 -15.87
CA HIS A 78 10.39 -3.77 -14.87
C HIS A 78 11.02 -4.80 -13.92
N GLY A 79 10.67 -6.09 -14.06
CA GLY A 79 11.12 -7.14 -13.16
C GLY A 79 10.61 -6.96 -11.72
N ALA A 80 11.21 -7.69 -10.79
CA ALA A 80 10.82 -7.64 -9.37
C ALA A 80 11.00 -6.25 -8.74
N TRP A 81 11.80 -5.36 -9.34
CA TRP A 81 12.02 -3.99 -8.86
C TRP A 81 10.70 -3.21 -8.71
N ILE A 82 9.70 -3.46 -9.55
CA ILE A 82 8.40 -2.77 -9.45
C ILE A 82 7.72 -3.00 -8.09
N LEU A 83 7.91 -4.17 -7.50
CA LEU A 83 7.35 -4.49 -6.18
C LEU A 83 7.93 -3.57 -5.10
N PHE A 84 9.22 -3.23 -5.21
CA PHE A 84 9.88 -2.30 -4.29
C PHE A 84 9.33 -0.88 -4.47
N VAL A 85 9.09 -0.45 -5.71
CA VAL A 85 8.49 0.88 -6.01
C VAL A 85 7.08 0.98 -5.48
N TRP A 86 6.31 -0.10 -5.60
CA TRP A 86 4.97 -0.19 -5.04
C TRP A 86 4.96 -0.43 -3.52
N GLY A 87 6.13 -0.49 -2.87
CA GLY A 87 6.23 -0.65 -1.43
C GLY A 87 5.86 -2.04 -0.92
N VAL A 88 5.85 -3.06 -1.78
CA VAL A 88 5.75 -4.46 -1.38
C VAL A 88 7.15 -4.91 -0.96
N ARG A 89 7.53 -4.59 0.28
CA ARG A 89 8.92 -4.69 0.75
C ARG A 89 9.05 -5.53 2.01
N ILE A 90 9.80 -6.62 1.89
CA ILE A 90 10.23 -7.49 3.00
C ILE A 90 11.74 -7.38 3.26
N ASP A 91 12.46 -6.68 2.37
CA ASP A 91 13.91 -6.54 2.32
C ASP A 91 14.45 -5.41 3.21
N GLN A 92 13.56 -4.57 3.75
CA GLN A 92 14.01 -3.38 4.45
C GLN A 92 14.70 -3.76 5.77
N PRO A 93 15.88 -3.16 6.07
CA PRO A 93 16.55 -3.36 7.36
C PRO A 93 15.67 -2.93 8.55
N ASN A 94 14.64 -2.14 8.28
CA ASN A 94 13.68 -1.62 9.25
C ASN A 94 12.26 -2.11 8.99
N VAL A 95 12.04 -3.29 8.39
CA VAL A 95 10.68 -3.82 8.19
C VAL A 95 9.87 -3.78 9.48
N GLN A 96 10.48 -4.09 10.62
CA GLN A 96 9.86 -3.99 11.94
C GLN A 96 9.39 -2.57 12.28
N LYS A 97 10.13 -1.53 11.88
CA LYS A 97 9.73 -0.14 12.11
C LYS A 97 8.47 0.22 11.32
N SER A 98 8.35 -0.30 10.08
CA SER A 98 7.15 -0.08 9.27
C SER A 98 5.87 -0.72 9.85
N PHE A 99 6.03 -1.66 10.78
CA PHE A 99 4.92 -2.27 11.52
C PHE A 99 4.58 -1.51 12.80
N LEU A 100 5.48 -0.68 13.34
CA LEU A 100 5.32 -0.07 14.66
C LEU A 100 4.11 0.87 14.71
N LEU A 101 4.06 1.88 13.85
CA LEU A 101 2.98 2.86 13.87
C LEU A 101 1.63 2.19 13.51
N PRO A 102 1.53 1.34 12.46
CA PRO A 102 0.30 0.62 12.18
C PRO A 102 -0.16 -0.28 13.33
N SER A 103 0.76 -0.94 14.04
CA SER A 103 0.43 -1.75 15.22
C SER A 103 -0.18 -0.92 16.34
N VAL A 104 0.41 0.24 16.66
CA VAL A 104 -0.11 1.14 17.70
C VAL A 104 -1.53 1.56 17.37
N PHE A 105 -1.78 2.03 16.15
CA PHE A 105 -3.11 2.43 15.72
C PHE A 105 -4.07 1.24 15.59
N ALA A 106 -3.60 0.05 15.24
CA ALA A 106 -4.43 -1.15 15.22
C ALA A 106 -4.89 -1.57 16.62
N VAL A 107 -4.01 -1.48 17.63
CA VAL A 107 -4.39 -1.72 19.02
C VAL A 107 -5.42 -0.67 19.49
N LEU A 108 -5.20 0.60 19.17
CA LEU A 108 -6.17 1.66 19.50
C LEU A 108 -7.53 1.43 18.83
N ALA A 109 -7.53 1.03 17.56
CA ALA A 109 -8.74 0.70 16.81
C ALA A 109 -9.46 -0.52 17.40
N LEU A 110 -8.71 -1.55 17.81
CA LEU A 110 -9.27 -2.73 18.46
C LEU A 110 -9.91 -2.37 19.81
N VAL A 111 -9.24 -1.54 20.63
CA VAL A 111 -9.80 -1.04 21.88
C VAL A 111 -11.08 -0.24 21.60
N PHE A 112 -11.08 0.63 20.59
CA PHE A 112 -12.27 1.36 20.17
C PHE A 112 -13.43 0.42 19.77
N ILE A 113 -13.15 -0.62 18.97
CA ILE A 113 -14.15 -1.63 18.58
C ILE A 113 -14.73 -2.31 19.83
N CYS A 114 -13.88 -2.81 20.73
CA CYS A 114 -14.33 -3.52 21.93
C CYS A 114 -15.13 -2.64 22.89
N VAL A 115 -14.67 -1.40 23.13
CA VAL A 115 -15.38 -0.43 23.98
C VAL A 115 -16.70 -0.04 23.31
N GLY A 116 -16.71 0.18 22.01
CA GLY A 116 -17.93 0.46 21.23
C GLY A 116 -18.96 -0.65 21.36
N CYS A 117 -18.54 -1.92 21.21
CA CYS A 117 -19.41 -3.07 21.41
C CYS A 117 -19.98 -3.12 22.84
N ALA A 118 -19.12 -2.92 23.85
CA ALA A 118 -19.55 -2.93 25.25
C ALA A 118 -20.56 -1.83 25.57
N VAL A 119 -20.32 -0.59 25.12
CA VAL A 119 -21.23 0.54 25.31
C VAL A 119 -22.56 0.32 24.58
N ALA A 120 -22.53 -0.30 23.40
CA ALA A 120 -23.71 -0.64 22.63
C ALA A 120 -24.44 -1.91 23.11
N ASN A 121 -23.95 -2.58 24.15
CA ASN A 121 -24.42 -3.91 24.58
C ASN A 121 -24.44 -4.95 23.43
N GLN A 122 -23.48 -4.86 22.52
CA GLN A 122 -23.28 -5.82 21.44
C GLN A 122 -22.36 -6.95 21.89
N GLU A 123 -22.76 -8.19 21.60
CA GLU A 123 -21.95 -9.37 21.89
C GLU A 123 -20.83 -9.55 20.86
N ILE A 124 -19.60 -9.76 21.34
CA ILE A 124 -18.47 -10.17 20.50
C ILE A 124 -18.56 -11.68 20.27
N ARG A 125 -18.85 -12.07 19.02
CA ARG A 125 -19.08 -13.47 18.63
C ARG A 125 -17.95 -14.04 17.77
N PHE A 126 -17.69 -15.33 17.95
CA PHE A 126 -16.65 -16.12 17.27
C PHE A 126 -17.20 -17.39 16.60
N ASP A 127 -18.49 -17.66 16.74
CA ASP A 127 -19.20 -18.85 16.26
C ASP A 127 -19.61 -18.78 14.79
N ASN A 128 -19.28 -17.68 14.10
CA ASN A 128 -19.56 -17.51 12.68
C ASN A 128 -18.35 -17.93 11.82
N TRP A 129 -18.50 -18.96 10.98
CA TRP A 129 -17.42 -19.41 10.09
C TRP A 129 -17.05 -18.38 9.00
N HIS A 130 -17.99 -17.49 8.62
CA HIS A 130 -17.72 -16.37 7.70
C HIS A 130 -16.70 -15.39 8.28
N LEU A 131 -16.72 -15.17 9.61
CA LEU A 131 -15.71 -14.35 10.30
C LEU A 131 -14.32 -14.88 9.98
N TRP A 132 -14.09 -16.17 10.19
CA TRP A 132 -12.78 -16.79 10.02
C TRP A 132 -12.32 -16.82 8.56
N LEU A 133 -13.24 -17.08 7.62
CA LEU A 133 -12.94 -17.00 6.19
C LEU A 133 -12.48 -15.59 5.79
N ILE A 134 -13.23 -14.56 6.21
CA ILE A 134 -12.91 -13.17 5.88
C ILE A 134 -11.67 -12.70 6.65
N PHE A 135 -11.49 -13.11 7.90
CA PHE A 135 -10.31 -12.80 8.69
C PHE A 135 -9.02 -13.30 8.03
N PHE A 136 -9.10 -14.41 7.30
CA PHE A 136 -7.98 -14.94 6.52
C PHE A 136 -7.82 -14.25 5.16
N LEU A 137 -8.90 -14.03 4.41
CA LEU A 137 -8.84 -13.50 3.04
C LEU A 137 -8.66 -11.98 2.97
N TYR A 138 -9.31 -11.25 3.86
CA TYR A 138 -9.38 -9.79 3.80
C TYR A 138 -8.01 -9.11 3.99
N PRO A 139 -7.06 -9.60 4.80
CA PRO A 139 -5.69 -9.05 4.84
C PRO A 139 -5.03 -8.97 3.45
N PHE A 140 -5.20 -9.98 2.59
CA PHE A 140 -4.62 -9.97 1.24
C PHE A 140 -5.32 -8.94 0.34
N TYR A 141 -6.65 -8.86 0.44
CA TYR A 141 -7.41 -7.84 -0.27
C TYR A 141 -7.10 -6.42 0.23
N GLY A 142 -6.85 -6.26 1.54
CA GLY A 142 -6.39 -5.02 2.15
C GLY A 142 -5.04 -4.57 1.62
N VAL A 143 -4.09 -5.50 1.41
CA VAL A 143 -2.82 -5.19 0.72
C VAL A 143 -3.06 -4.69 -0.70
N LEU A 144 -3.94 -5.33 -1.47
CA LEU A 144 -4.30 -4.86 -2.82
C LEU A 144 -4.90 -3.45 -2.79
N GLN A 145 -5.84 -3.18 -1.87
CA GLN A 145 -6.43 -1.85 -1.69
C GLN A 145 -5.37 -0.79 -1.33
N HIS A 146 -4.41 -1.13 -0.47
CA HIS A 146 -3.30 -0.23 -0.11
C HIS A 146 -2.29 -0.06 -1.24
N VAL A 147 -2.05 -1.06 -2.10
CA VAL A 147 -1.26 -0.88 -3.32
C VAL A 147 -1.92 0.17 -4.22
N MET A 148 -3.23 0.06 -4.46
CA MET A 148 -3.95 1.05 -5.26
C MET A 148 -3.90 2.44 -4.62
N LEU A 149 -4.30 2.54 -3.36
CA LEU A 149 -4.44 3.85 -2.72
C LEU A 149 -3.08 4.50 -2.39
N GLN A 150 -2.15 3.75 -1.82
CA GLN A 150 -0.87 4.30 -1.37
C GLN A 150 0.15 4.30 -2.51
N SER A 151 0.25 3.21 -3.26
CA SER A 151 1.28 3.04 -4.28
C SER A 151 0.91 3.62 -5.64
N PHE A 152 -0.35 3.56 -6.05
CA PHE A 152 -0.77 4.12 -7.35
C PHE A 152 -1.23 5.56 -7.22
N LEU A 153 -1.98 5.91 -6.18
CA LEU A 153 -2.41 7.30 -5.98
C LEU A 153 -1.36 8.12 -5.23
N MET A 154 -1.08 7.80 -3.95
CA MET A 154 -0.29 8.70 -3.09
C MET A 154 1.18 8.81 -3.51
N ARG A 155 1.83 7.71 -3.92
CA ARG A 155 3.21 7.75 -4.47
C ARG A 155 3.31 8.65 -5.69
N ASN A 156 2.35 8.57 -6.63
CA ASN A 156 2.39 9.39 -7.83
C ASN A 156 2.12 10.87 -7.53
N LEU A 157 1.25 11.20 -6.55
CA LEU A 157 1.11 12.57 -6.04
C LEU A 157 2.42 13.09 -5.43
N SER A 158 3.09 12.26 -4.62
CA SER A 158 4.40 12.58 -4.06
C SER A 158 5.47 12.76 -5.16
N TRP A 159 5.42 11.96 -6.23
CA TRP A 159 6.33 12.05 -7.36
C TRP A 159 6.16 13.36 -8.14
N CYS A 160 4.94 13.88 -8.29
CA CYS A 160 4.69 15.16 -8.96
C CYS A 160 5.45 16.34 -8.32
N VAL A 161 5.76 16.25 -7.01
CA VAL A 161 6.48 17.28 -6.27
C VAL A 161 7.98 16.98 -6.19
N THR A 162 8.36 15.71 -6.03
CA THR A 162 9.74 15.31 -5.76
C THR A 162 10.52 14.85 -7.00
N GLY A 163 9.83 14.44 -8.06
CA GLY A 163 10.41 13.80 -9.23
C GLY A 163 11.06 12.44 -8.97
N SER A 164 10.88 11.85 -7.78
CA SER A 164 11.59 10.65 -7.33
C SER A 164 10.64 9.61 -6.73
N ASP A 165 10.90 8.33 -7.00
CA ASP A 165 10.23 7.22 -6.31
C ASP A 165 10.95 6.83 -5.01
N GLU A 166 12.23 7.18 -4.88
CA GLU A 166 13.04 6.92 -3.70
C GLU A 166 12.73 7.93 -2.58
N ARG A 167 12.50 9.19 -2.94
CA ARG A 167 12.24 10.29 -2.00
C ARG A 167 10.74 10.59 -1.91
N SER A 168 10.16 10.52 -0.72
CA SER A 168 8.79 10.97 -0.50
C SER A 168 8.71 12.47 -0.23
N VAL A 169 7.54 13.07 -0.37
CA VAL A 169 7.31 14.47 0.04
C VAL A 169 7.57 14.69 1.53
N LEU A 170 7.39 13.65 2.36
CA LEU A 170 7.68 13.71 3.78
C LEU A 170 9.19 13.69 4.04
N ASP A 171 9.94 12.82 3.36
CA ASP A 171 11.40 12.88 3.40
C ASP A 171 11.92 14.25 2.92
N ALA A 172 11.33 14.79 1.84
CA ALA A 172 11.67 16.12 1.36
C ALA A 172 11.44 17.20 2.42
N PHE A 173 10.31 17.15 3.14
CA PHE A 173 10.01 18.07 4.23
C PHE A 173 10.94 17.89 5.44
N LEU A 174 11.23 16.65 5.86
CA LEU A 174 12.07 16.38 7.03
C LEU A 174 13.53 16.82 6.83
N ASN A 175 14.06 16.68 5.61
CA ASN A 175 15.43 17.08 5.28
C ASN A 175 15.55 18.56 4.86
N GLU A 176 14.52 19.11 4.21
CA GLU A 176 14.49 20.48 3.71
C GLU A 176 13.09 21.10 3.96
N PRO A 177 12.83 21.61 5.19
CA PRO A 177 11.50 22.07 5.58
C PRO A 177 11.11 23.36 4.85
N LYS A 178 10.53 23.20 3.66
CA LYS A 178 9.95 24.26 2.84
C LYS A 178 8.42 24.21 2.95
N LEU A 179 7.78 25.37 2.90
CA LEU A 179 6.32 25.48 2.92
C LEU A 179 5.67 24.61 1.83
N LEU A 180 6.26 24.57 0.63
CA LEU A 180 5.78 23.73 -0.46
C LEU A 180 5.79 22.23 -0.10
N SER A 181 6.85 21.74 0.54
CA SER A 181 6.95 20.34 0.98
C SER A 181 5.90 20.01 2.05
N LEU A 182 5.67 20.93 3.00
CA LEU A 182 4.62 20.78 4.02
C LEU A 182 3.22 20.70 3.40
N LEU A 183 2.90 21.61 2.47
CA LEU A 183 1.63 21.61 1.76
C LEU A 183 1.45 20.33 0.92
N ALA A 184 2.53 19.84 0.31
CA ALA A 184 2.51 18.59 -0.45
C ALA A 184 2.27 17.35 0.44
N VAL A 185 2.89 17.29 1.62
CA VAL A 185 2.62 16.25 2.62
C VAL A 185 1.16 16.29 3.05
N ALA A 186 0.66 17.47 3.44
CA ALA A 186 -0.72 17.65 3.86
C ALA A 186 -1.70 17.23 2.75
N ALA A 187 -1.45 17.65 1.51
CA ALA A 187 -2.26 17.25 0.36
C ALA A 187 -2.27 15.73 0.14
N CYS A 188 -1.10 15.07 0.18
CA CYS A 188 -1.02 13.62 0.02
C CYS A 188 -1.82 12.88 1.11
N VAL A 189 -1.65 13.29 2.38
CA VAL A 189 -2.34 12.68 3.53
C VAL A 189 -3.85 12.91 3.45
N VAL A 190 -4.29 14.14 3.19
CA VAL A 190 -5.72 14.48 3.08
C VAL A 190 -6.37 13.74 1.92
N VAL A 191 -5.75 13.73 0.73
CA VAL A 191 -6.30 13.02 -0.43
C VAL A 191 -6.38 11.53 -0.17
N SER A 192 -5.34 10.92 0.41
CA SER A 192 -5.35 9.49 0.73
C SER A 192 -6.42 9.13 1.76
N ALA A 193 -6.48 9.84 2.89
CA ALA A 193 -7.46 9.58 3.95
C ALA A 193 -8.91 9.80 3.44
N THR A 194 -9.11 10.85 2.64
CA THR A 194 -10.43 11.17 2.07
C THR A 194 -10.86 10.12 1.05
N ALA A 195 -9.99 9.71 0.14
CA ALA A 195 -10.29 8.64 -0.80
C ALA A 195 -10.60 7.31 -0.07
N PHE A 196 -9.88 7.01 1.02
CA PHE A 196 -10.12 5.82 1.83
C PHE A 196 -11.45 5.86 2.60
N ALA A 197 -11.86 7.04 3.06
CA ALA A 197 -13.19 7.23 3.64
C ALA A 197 -14.28 7.07 2.57
N PHE A 198 -14.17 7.77 1.44
CA PHE A 198 -15.26 7.85 0.45
C PHE A 198 -15.55 6.54 -0.27
N VAL A 199 -14.57 5.64 -0.42
CA VAL A 199 -14.87 4.29 -0.94
C VAL A 199 -15.84 3.53 -0.04
N HIS A 200 -16.12 3.98 1.19
CA HIS A 200 -17.07 3.34 2.10
C HIS A 200 -18.40 4.08 2.20
N TRP A 201 -18.64 5.05 1.30
CA TRP A 201 -19.94 5.69 1.15
C TRP A 201 -21.04 4.66 0.84
N PRO A 202 -22.25 4.76 1.43
CA PRO A 202 -22.72 5.82 2.33
C PRO A 202 -22.64 5.47 3.84
N ASP A 203 -21.79 4.52 4.27
CA ASP A 203 -21.77 4.11 5.69
C ASP A 203 -20.94 5.09 6.55
N PRO A 204 -21.56 5.95 7.39
CA PRO A 204 -20.85 7.02 8.07
C PRO A 204 -19.87 6.49 9.12
N TRP A 205 -20.15 5.36 9.77
CA TRP A 205 -19.27 4.79 10.78
C TRP A 205 -18.01 4.23 10.15
N LEU A 206 -18.18 3.50 9.05
CA LEU A 206 -17.06 2.95 8.31
C LEU A 206 -16.23 4.05 7.65
N MET A 207 -16.87 5.07 7.06
CA MET A 207 -16.20 6.26 6.52
C MET A 207 -15.39 7.00 7.58
N ALA A 208 -15.95 7.22 8.78
CA ALA A 208 -15.25 7.92 9.86
C ALA A 208 -14.06 7.09 10.38
N ALA A 209 -14.26 5.79 10.58
CA ALA A 209 -13.21 4.89 11.04
C ALA A 209 -12.04 4.82 10.03
N THR A 210 -12.33 4.61 8.75
CA THR A 210 -11.26 4.53 7.74
C THR A 210 -10.66 5.88 7.41
N GLY A 211 -11.43 6.97 7.43
CA GLY A 211 -10.88 8.33 7.30
C GLY A 211 -9.87 8.64 8.42
N ALA A 212 -10.23 8.34 9.68
CA ALA A 212 -9.35 8.55 10.84
C ALA A 212 -8.09 7.68 10.77
N MET A 213 -8.22 6.40 10.44
CA MET A 213 -7.09 5.46 10.29
C MET A 213 -6.24 5.75 9.06
N GLY A 214 -6.83 6.32 8.02
CA GLY A 214 -6.14 6.68 6.77
C GLY A 214 -5.05 7.72 6.98
N VAL A 215 -5.19 8.62 7.95
CA VAL A 215 -4.19 9.65 8.27
C VAL A 215 -2.85 9.06 8.72
N PRO A 216 -2.77 8.32 9.84
CA PRO A 216 -1.50 7.75 10.29
C PRO A 216 -0.93 6.74 9.29
N TRP A 217 -1.77 5.99 8.57
CA TRP A 217 -1.30 5.05 7.55
C TRP A 217 -0.75 5.73 6.31
N ALA A 218 -1.31 6.87 5.89
CA ALA A 218 -0.73 7.68 4.82
C ALA A 218 0.64 8.24 5.23
N ILE A 219 0.76 8.75 6.46
CA ILE A 219 2.05 9.21 7.02
C ILE A 219 3.06 8.05 7.04
N GLU A 220 2.65 6.89 7.53
CA GLU A 220 3.51 5.70 7.60
C GLU A 220 4.01 5.28 6.22
N TYR A 221 3.14 5.29 5.21
CA TYR A 221 3.57 4.98 3.84
C TYR A 221 4.56 6.02 3.30
N LEU A 222 4.36 7.31 3.60
CA LEU A 222 5.34 8.34 3.20
C LEU A 222 6.68 8.18 3.93
N LEU A 223 6.69 7.67 5.17
CA LEU A 223 7.91 7.41 5.94
C LEU A 223 8.66 6.17 5.45
N HIS A 224 7.96 5.05 5.30
CA HIS A 224 8.59 3.73 5.13
C HIS A 224 8.38 3.10 3.76
N ARG A 225 7.47 3.64 2.94
CA ARG A 225 7.11 3.08 1.62
C ARG A 225 6.84 1.57 1.71
N ASN A 226 6.06 1.15 2.70
CA ASN A 226 5.69 -0.25 2.88
C ASN A 226 4.18 -0.40 2.99
N VAL A 227 3.56 -1.09 2.03
CA VAL A 227 2.10 -1.33 2.03
C VAL A 227 1.70 -2.56 2.82
N LEU A 228 2.62 -3.49 3.06
CA LEU A 228 2.31 -4.77 3.72
C LEU A 228 1.68 -4.58 5.11
N PRO A 229 2.31 -3.85 6.07
CA PRO A 229 1.71 -3.66 7.38
C PRO A 229 0.35 -2.98 7.28
N LEU A 230 0.22 -1.96 6.42
CA LEU A 230 -1.02 -1.20 6.26
C LEU A 230 -2.17 -2.09 5.79
N GLY A 231 -1.93 -2.85 4.72
CA GLY A 231 -2.92 -3.76 4.14
C GLY A 231 -3.32 -4.90 5.05
N LEU A 232 -2.35 -5.50 5.76
CA LEU A 232 -2.62 -6.59 6.69
C LEU A 232 -3.45 -6.11 7.88
N TYR A 233 -3.04 -5.01 8.55
CA TYR A 233 -3.81 -4.45 9.66
C TYR A 233 -5.18 -3.96 9.20
N HIS A 234 -5.28 -3.36 8.01
CA HIS A 234 -6.56 -2.97 7.44
C HIS A 234 -7.50 -4.17 7.28
N GLY A 235 -7.08 -5.28 6.66
CA GLY A 235 -7.96 -6.42 6.48
C GLY A 235 -8.40 -7.08 7.80
N PHE A 236 -7.49 -7.20 8.77
CA PHE A 236 -7.84 -7.71 10.10
C PHE A 236 -8.84 -6.79 10.81
N LEU A 237 -8.54 -5.50 10.91
CA LEU A 237 -9.41 -4.52 11.58
C LEU A 237 -10.75 -4.38 10.86
N GLY A 238 -10.75 -4.36 9.52
CA GLY A 238 -11.95 -4.31 8.70
C GLY A 238 -12.87 -5.50 8.99
N THR A 239 -12.31 -6.71 9.07
CA THR A 239 -13.07 -7.91 9.46
C THR A 239 -13.72 -7.74 10.83
N LEU A 240 -12.93 -7.38 11.85
CA LEU A 240 -13.45 -7.22 13.21
C LEU A 240 -14.47 -6.08 13.31
N PHE A 241 -14.26 -4.99 12.58
CA PHE A 241 -15.17 -3.86 12.54
C PHE A 241 -16.53 -4.25 11.94
N TYR A 242 -16.54 -4.99 10.83
CA TYR A 242 -17.79 -5.48 10.22
C TYR A 242 -18.55 -6.41 11.17
N PHE A 243 -17.90 -7.47 11.65
CA PHE A 243 -18.58 -8.49 12.43
C PHE A 243 -18.93 -8.06 13.84
N TRP A 244 -18.02 -7.38 14.55
CA TRP A 244 -18.23 -7.03 15.96
C TRP A 244 -18.91 -5.67 16.11
N PHE A 245 -18.34 -4.61 15.52
CA PHE A 245 -18.85 -3.25 15.73
C PHE A 245 -20.13 -2.97 14.93
N MET A 246 -20.15 -3.35 13.65
CA MET A 246 -21.31 -3.10 12.79
C MET A 246 -22.39 -4.20 12.90
N GLY A 247 -22.04 -5.38 13.41
CA GLY A 247 -22.93 -6.54 13.43
C GLY A 247 -23.37 -7.00 12.03
N ARG A 248 -22.52 -6.80 11.01
CA ARG A 248 -22.81 -7.14 9.61
C ARG A 248 -21.83 -8.16 9.08
N ASP A 249 -22.33 -9.05 8.24
CA ASP A 249 -21.54 -10.03 7.52
C ASP A 249 -21.32 -9.56 6.06
N PRO A 250 -20.09 -9.23 5.65
CA PRO A 250 -19.84 -8.71 4.31
C PRO A 250 -19.99 -9.78 3.21
N LEU A 251 -20.10 -11.07 3.53
CA LEU A 251 -20.41 -12.11 2.52
C LEU A 251 -21.86 -12.07 2.03
N HIS A 252 -22.80 -11.55 2.82
CA HIS A 252 -24.22 -11.52 2.45
C HIS A 252 -24.52 -10.71 1.18
N GLY A 253 -23.64 -9.76 0.80
CA GLY A 253 -23.77 -8.96 -0.42
C GLY A 253 -22.92 -9.45 -1.60
N MET A 254 -22.19 -10.57 -1.45
CA MET A 254 -21.29 -11.05 -2.51
C MET A 254 -22.02 -11.74 -3.68
N PHE A 255 -23.17 -12.36 -3.43
CA PHE A 255 -23.88 -13.20 -4.39
C PHE A 255 -25.25 -12.63 -4.75
#